data_AF-A0A800CN06-F1
#
_entry.id   AF-A0A800CN06-F1
#
_cell.length_a   1.000
_cell.length_b   1.000
_cell.length_c   1.000
_cell.angle_alpha   90.00
_cell.angle_beta   90.00
_cell.angle_gamma   90.00
#
_symmetry.space_group_name_H-M   'P 1'
#
loop_
_entity.id
_entity.type
_entity.pdbx_description
1 polymer ?
#
loop_
_entity_poly.entity_id
_entity_poly.type
_entity_poly.pdbx_seq_one_letter_code
_entity_poly.pdbx_strand_id
1 'polypeptide(L)'
;MPGGKPGCLRGCLSLMVIVMLLAGVVLFVAYKRLGSEGIKTWLAIRSLDNLKRRILEIENLDVPRKEIERRIERAKEKLREGKGDLRRIYRTMDRFERELRKRVTSSQVKRFLDEIDGSVDVELSPPLR
;
A
#
# COMPACT_ATOMS: atom_id res chain seq x y z
N MET A 1 7.07 -0.65 53.32
CA MET A 1 7.37 -1.53 52.16
C MET A 1 6.06 -1.80 51.44
N PRO A 2 5.88 -1.38 50.17
CA PRO A 2 4.59 -1.50 49.50
C PRO A 2 4.38 -2.95 49.00
N GLY A 3 3.28 -3.55 49.42
CA GLY A 3 2.82 -4.87 48.96
C GLY A 3 2.22 -4.79 47.55
N GLY A 4 2.91 -5.39 46.58
CA GLY A 4 2.42 -5.55 45.21
C GLY A 4 1.47 -6.73 45.10
N LYS A 5 0.21 -6.49 44.70
CA LYS A 5 -0.78 -7.53 44.43
C LYS A 5 -0.36 -8.36 43.20
N PRO A 6 -0.09 -9.68 43.33
CA PRO A 6 0.42 -10.52 42.23
C PRO A 6 -0.62 -10.85 41.14
N GLY A 7 -1.88 -10.39 41.27
CA GLY A 7 -2.97 -10.69 40.32
C GLY A 7 -3.03 -9.83 39.06
N CYS A 8 -2.43 -8.63 39.06
CA CYS A 8 -2.60 -7.67 37.96
C CYS A 8 -1.75 -8.02 36.72
N LEU A 9 -0.55 -8.58 36.94
CA LEU A 9 0.37 -8.99 35.87
C LEU A 9 -0.15 -10.19 35.06
N ARG A 10 -0.79 -11.18 35.71
CA ARG A 10 -1.33 -12.37 35.04
C ARG A 10 -2.52 -12.07 34.11
N GLY A 11 -3.39 -11.13 34.51
CA GLY A 11 -4.51 -10.69 33.68
C GLY A 11 -4.09 -9.84 32.50
N CYS A 12 -3.09 -8.96 32.66
CA CYS A 12 -2.53 -8.17 31.55
C CYS A 12 -1.81 -9.05 30.53
N LEU A 13 -1.05 -10.05 30.99
CA LEU A 13 -0.37 -11.01 30.10
C LEU A 13 -1.37 -11.87 29.31
N SER A 14 -2.44 -12.36 29.94
CA SER A 14 -3.43 -13.16 29.21
C SER A 14 -4.19 -12.32 28.17
N LEU A 15 -4.50 -11.06 28.49
CA LEU A 15 -5.20 -10.16 27.58
C LEU A 15 -4.31 -9.80 26.36
N MET A 16 -3.01 -9.56 26.57
CA MET A 16 -2.04 -9.40 25.49
C MET A 16 -1.97 -10.62 24.57
N VAL A 17 -1.95 -11.84 25.14
CA VAL A 17 -1.91 -13.09 24.36
C VAL A 17 -3.19 -13.27 23.56
N ILE A 18 -4.36 -12.97 24.13
CA ILE A 18 -5.65 -13.03 23.44
C ILE A 18 -5.69 -12.01 22.29
N VAL A 19 -5.21 -10.78 22.50
CA VAL A 19 -5.13 -9.76 21.44
C VAL A 19 -4.18 -10.20 20.32
N MET A 20 -3.02 -10.78 20.66
CA MET A 20 -2.12 -11.35 19.66
C MET A 20 -2.76 -12.50 18.86
N LEU A 21 -3.47 -13.40 19.53
CA LEU A 21 -4.18 -14.50 18.88
C LEU A 21 -5.27 -13.97 17.95
N LEU A 22 -6.06 -13.00 18.39
CA LEU A 22 -7.09 -12.37 17.55
C LEU A 22 -6.47 -11.66 16.34
N ALA A 23 -5.38 -10.91 16.52
CA ALA A 23 -4.66 -10.30 15.42
C ALA A 23 -4.11 -11.34 14.43
N GLY A 24 -3.57 -12.45 14.95
CA GLY A 24 -3.10 -13.59 14.16
C GLY A 24 -4.22 -14.27 13.37
N VAL A 25 -5.39 -14.48 13.96
CA VAL A 25 -6.56 -15.07 13.29
C VAL A 25 -7.08 -14.13 12.20
N VAL A 26 -7.16 -12.83 12.46
CA VAL A 26 -7.57 -11.83 11.44
C VAL A 26 -6.59 -11.83 10.26
N LEU A 27 -5.28 -11.83 10.54
CA LEU A 27 -4.25 -11.93 9.50
C LEU A 27 -4.34 -13.24 8.73
N PHE A 28 -4.59 -14.36 9.41
CA PHE A 28 -4.72 -15.67 8.80
C PHE A 28 -5.96 -15.79 7.91
N VAL A 29 -7.11 -15.27 8.35
CA VAL A 29 -8.35 -15.24 7.57
C VAL A 29 -8.17 -14.33 6.35
N ALA A 30 -7.56 -13.16 6.51
CA ALA A 30 -7.23 -12.29 5.39
C ALA A 30 -6.29 -12.99 4.38
N TYR A 31 -5.27 -13.70 4.87
CA TYR A 31 -4.34 -14.49 4.06
C TYR A 31 -5.02 -15.62 3.30
N LYS A 32 -5.90 -16.39 3.96
CA LYS A 32 -6.67 -17.47 3.33
C LYS A 32 -7.65 -16.96 2.27
N ARG A 33 -8.26 -15.79 2.48
CA ARG A 33 -9.30 -15.25 1.61
C ARG A 33 -8.75 -14.49 0.40
N LEU A 34 -7.59 -13.84 0.54
CA LEU A 34 -6.94 -13.06 -0.52
C LEU A 34 -5.80 -13.81 -1.22
N GLY A 35 -5.25 -14.85 -0.59
CA GLY A 35 -4.00 -15.46 -1.04
C GLY A 35 -2.80 -14.49 -0.91
N SER A 36 -1.60 -15.00 -1.19
CA SER A 36 -0.38 -14.18 -1.10
C SER A 36 -0.36 -13.01 -2.09
N GLU A 37 -1.03 -13.15 -3.25
CA GLU A 37 -1.12 -12.11 -4.28
C GLU A 37 -2.20 -11.09 -3.99
N GLY A 38 -3.35 -11.48 -3.42
CA GLY A 38 -4.38 -10.52 -3.02
C GLY A 38 -3.92 -9.61 -1.88
N ILE A 39 -3.10 -10.12 -0.94
CA ILE A 39 -2.48 -9.26 0.08
C ILE A 39 -1.53 -8.25 -0.55
N LYS A 40 -0.67 -8.68 -1.49
CA LYS A 40 0.24 -7.77 -2.21
C LYS A 40 -0.54 -6.71 -2.99
N THR A 41 -1.60 -7.10 -3.67
CA THR A 41 -2.47 -6.18 -4.40
C THR A 41 -3.14 -5.16 -3.47
N TRP A 42 -3.69 -5.64 -2.35
CA TRP A 42 -4.30 -4.77 -1.35
C TRP A 42 -3.31 -3.77 -0.75
N LEU A 43 -2.11 -4.24 -0.40
CA LEU A 43 -1.02 -3.38 0.08
C LEU A 43 -0.60 -2.36 -0.97
N ALA A 44 -0.46 -2.76 -2.24
CA ALA A 44 -0.11 -1.85 -3.32
C ALA A 44 -1.16 -0.73 -3.50
N ILE A 45 -2.45 -1.09 -3.50
CA ILE A 45 -3.55 -0.12 -3.57
C ILE A 45 -3.49 0.87 -2.40
N ARG A 46 -3.25 0.36 -1.18
CA ARG A 46 -3.15 1.21 0.03
C ARG A 46 -1.94 2.15 -0.04
N SER A 47 -0.79 1.67 -0.53
CA SER A 47 0.41 2.48 -0.72
C SER A 47 0.20 3.56 -1.79
N LEU A 48 -0.46 3.25 -2.89
CA LEU A 48 -0.83 4.22 -3.93
C LEU A 48 -1.74 5.33 -3.36
N ASP A 49 -2.72 4.98 -2.52
CA ASP A 49 -3.56 5.99 -1.85
C ASP A 49 -2.76 6.89 -0.91
N ASN A 50 -1.78 6.34 -0.19
CA ASN A 50 -0.92 7.13 0.68
C ASN A 50 0.00 8.07 -0.12
N LEU A 51 0.60 7.58 -1.21
CA LEU A 51 1.41 8.40 -2.10
C LEU A 51 0.58 9.50 -2.76
N LYS A 52 -0.63 9.20 -3.22
CA LYS A 52 -1.57 10.21 -3.75
C LYS A 52 -1.77 11.35 -2.78
N ARG A 53 -2.09 11.06 -1.50
CA ARG A 53 -2.29 12.10 -0.47
C ARG A 53 -1.04 12.96 -0.31
N ARG A 54 0.13 12.33 -0.18
CA ARG A 54 1.41 13.04 -0.07
C ARG A 54 1.73 13.91 -1.28
N ILE A 55 1.46 13.44 -2.50
CA ILE A 55 1.66 14.24 -3.72
C ILE A 55 0.72 15.45 -3.72
N LEU A 56 -0.54 15.27 -3.31
CA LEU A 56 -1.54 16.34 -3.26
C LEU A 56 -1.27 17.37 -2.15
N GLU A 57 -0.42 17.06 -1.18
CA GLU A 57 0.08 18.00 -0.16
C GLU A 57 1.21 18.90 -0.69
N ILE A 58 1.84 18.55 -1.81
CA ILE A 58 2.92 19.35 -2.41
C ILE A 58 2.33 20.59 -3.07
N GLU A 59 2.76 21.77 -2.62
CA GLU A 59 2.42 23.04 -3.24
C GLU A 59 3.25 23.27 -4.52
N ASN A 60 2.67 23.94 -5.52
CA ASN A 60 3.32 24.34 -6.78
C ASN A 60 3.74 23.16 -7.69
N LEU A 61 2.87 22.16 -7.88
CA LEU A 61 3.04 21.16 -8.93
C LEU A 61 2.46 21.63 -10.27
N ASP A 62 3.21 21.44 -11.35
CA ASP A 62 2.75 21.67 -12.73
C ASP A 62 1.79 20.59 -13.24
N VAL A 63 1.49 19.59 -12.39
CA VAL A 63 0.56 18.51 -12.70
C VAL A 63 -0.78 18.82 -12.05
N PRO A 64 -1.88 18.91 -12.82
CA PRO A 64 -3.20 19.14 -12.25
C PRO A 64 -3.59 18.06 -11.23
N ARG A 65 -4.17 18.46 -10.09
CA ARG A 65 -4.64 17.51 -9.05
C ARG A 65 -5.56 16.42 -9.61
N LYS A 66 -6.50 16.80 -10.47
CA LYS A 66 -7.42 15.87 -11.16
C LYS A 66 -6.69 14.84 -12.03
N GLU A 67 -5.53 15.19 -12.58
CA GLU A 67 -4.72 14.26 -13.38
C GLU A 67 -4.07 13.21 -12.49
N ILE A 68 -3.46 13.64 -11.38
CA ILE A 68 -2.85 12.75 -10.37
C ILE A 68 -3.87 11.75 -9.85
N GLU A 69 -5.05 12.24 -9.45
CA GLU A 69 -6.15 11.40 -8.97
C GLU A 69 -6.60 10.39 -10.02
N ARG A 70 -6.84 10.83 -11.26
CA ARG A 70 -7.33 9.97 -12.34
C ARG A 70 -6.35 8.84 -12.64
N ARG A 71 -5.06 9.14 -12.77
CA ARG A 71 -4.03 8.13 -13.10
C ARG A 71 -3.83 7.14 -11.96
N ILE A 72 -3.80 7.60 -10.71
CA ILE A 72 -3.67 6.70 -9.55
C ILE A 72 -4.92 5.83 -9.37
N GLU A 73 -6.13 6.37 -9.54
CA GLU A 73 -7.35 5.55 -9.47
C GLU A 73 -7.42 4.51 -10.59
N ARG A 74 -7.02 4.86 -11.82
CA ARG A 74 -6.89 3.90 -12.92
C ARG A 74 -5.92 2.78 -12.57
N ALA A 75 -4.75 3.09 -12.02
CA ALA A 75 -3.78 2.08 -11.62
C ALA A 75 -4.33 1.16 -10.51
N LYS A 76 -5.07 1.70 -9.55
CA LYS A 76 -5.74 0.92 -8.50
C LYS A 76 -6.81 0.00 -9.08
N GLU A 77 -7.59 0.47 -10.05
CA GLU A 77 -8.62 -0.33 -10.72
C GLU A 77 -8.00 -1.49 -11.49
N LYS A 78 -6.96 -1.23 -12.29
CA LYS A 78 -6.21 -2.27 -13.01
C LYS A 78 -5.62 -3.32 -12.05
N LEU A 79 -5.05 -2.88 -10.93
CA LEU A 79 -4.57 -3.79 -9.88
C LEU A 79 -5.69 -4.69 -9.32
N ARG A 80 -6.90 -4.15 -9.10
CA ARG A 80 -8.06 -4.94 -8.64
C ARG A 80 -8.50 -5.96 -9.68
N GLU A 81 -8.36 -5.64 -10.97
CA GLU A 81 -8.61 -6.56 -12.08
C GLU A 81 -7.51 -7.61 -12.26
N GLY A 82 -6.44 -7.58 -11.45
CA GLY A 82 -5.27 -8.43 -11.62
C GLY A 82 -4.42 -8.06 -12.83
N LYS A 83 -4.64 -6.88 -13.40
CA LYS A 83 -3.90 -6.35 -14.56
C LYS A 83 -2.81 -5.41 -14.08
N GLY A 84 -1.57 -5.87 -14.14
CA GLY A 84 -0.39 -5.07 -13.86
C GLY A 84 0.75 -5.85 -13.24
N ASP A 85 1.96 -5.37 -13.46
CA ASP A 85 3.16 -5.93 -12.84
C ASP A 85 3.31 -5.37 -11.41
N LEU A 86 2.80 -6.11 -10.43
CA LEU A 86 2.93 -5.79 -9.01
C LEU A 86 4.39 -5.49 -8.61
N ARG A 87 5.36 -6.26 -9.12
CA ARG A 87 6.78 -6.07 -8.81
C ARG A 87 7.30 -4.75 -9.37
N ARG A 88 6.85 -4.34 -10.56
CA ARG A 88 7.20 -3.05 -11.15
C ARG A 88 6.54 -1.90 -10.38
N ILE A 89 5.27 -2.03 -10.02
CA ILE A 89 4.53 -1.05 -9.21
C ILE A 89 5.22 -0.81 -7.87
N TYR A 90 5.58 -1.87 -7.15
CA TYR A 90 6.33 -1.74 -5.89
C TYR A 90 7.67 -1.04 -6.08
N ARG A 91 8.43 -1.36 -7.13
CA ARG A 91 9.71 -0.70 -7.41
C ARG A 91 9.55 0.79 -7.70
N THR A 92 8.54 1.16 -8.48
CA THR A 92 8.23 2.56 -8.80
C THR A 92 7.77 3.32 -7.56
N MET A 93 6.90 2.74 -6.73
CA MET A 93 6.47 3.35 -5.46
C MET A 93 7.64 3.54 -4.50
N ASP A 94 8.47 2.52 -4.30
CA ASP A 94 9.63 2.57 -3.39
C ASP A 94 10.68 3.60 -3.86
N ARG A 95 10.92 3.70 -5.17
CA ARG A 95 11.75 4.77 -5.75
C ARG A 95 11.18 6.14 -5.45
N PHE A 96 9.90 6.35 -5.73
CA PHE A 96 9.27 7.64 -5.53
C PHE A 96 9.14 8.01 -4.04
N GLU A 97 8.91 7.05 -3.15
CA GLU A 97 8.88 7.28 -1.71
C GLU A 97 10.24 7.73 -1.16
N ARG A 98 11.34 7.20 -1.70
CA ARG A 98 12.69 7.73 -1.41
C ARG A 98 12.87 9.16 -1.91
N GLU A 99 12.27 9.52 -3.03
CA GLU A 99 12.31 10.88 -3.56
C GLU A 99 11.44 11.85 -2.74
N LEU A 100 10.30 11.40 -2.20
CA LEU A 100 9.46 12.16 -1.27
C LEU A 100 10.15 12.53 0.04
N ARG A 101 11.19 11.79 0.45
CA ARG A 101 12.04 12.19 1.59
C ARG A 101 12.93 13.39 1.28
N LYS A 102 13.05 13.76 0.00
CA LYS A 102 13.73 14.95 -0.51
C LYS A 102 12.70 15.95 -1.03
N ARG A 103 13.15 17.10 -1.51
CA ARG A 103 12.28 18.06 -2.20
C ARG A 103 11.83 17.46 -3.54
N VAL A 104 10.53 17.23 -3.72
CA VAL A 104 9.96 16.65 -4.94
C VAL A 104 9.58 17.74 -5.94
N THR A 105 9.87 17.49 -7.21
CA THR A 105 9.58 18.37 -8.34
C THR A 105 8.43 17.83 -9.20
N SER A 106 7.78 18.71 -9.97
CA SER A 106 6.75 18.34 -10.94
C SER A 106 7.21 17.23 -11.89
N SER A 107 8.46 17.28 -12.35
CA SER A 107 9.03 16.29 -13.27
C SER A 107 9.14 14.89 -12.65
N GLN A 108 9.41 14.81 -11.34
CA GLN A 108 9.44 13.54 -10.63
C GLN A 108 8.04 12.96 -10.45
N VAL A 109 7.05 13.82 -10.15
CA VAL A 109 5.64 13.39 -10.09
C VAL A 109 5.17 12.88 -11.46
N LYS A 110 5.47 13.60 -12.55
CA LYS A 110 5.13 13.15 -13.91
C LYS A 110 5.75 11.78 -14.22
N ARG A 111 7.06 11.63 -13.98
CA ARG A 111 7.78 10.36 -14.19
C ARG A 111 7.17 9.23 -13.37
N PHE A 112 6.84 9.47 -12.11
CA PHE A 112 6.18 8.47 -11.27
C PHE A 112 4.84 8.02 -11.85
N LEU A 113 4.00 8.97 -12.27
CA LEU A 113 2.70 8.65 -12.87
C LEU A 113 2.86 7.88 -14.19
N ASP A 114 3.85 8.24 -15.01
CA ASP A 114 4.16 7.54 -16.27
C ASP A 114 4.66 6.11 -16.03
N GLU A 115 5.52 5.92 -15.03
CA GLU A 115 5.99 4.58 -14.66
C GLU A 115 4.88 3.71 -14.09
N ILE A 116 3.96 4.28 -13.29
CA ILE A 116 2.80 3.56 -12.75
C ILE A 116 1.85 3.14 -13.86
N ASP A 117 1.47 4.05 -14.76
CA ASP A 117 0.62 3.72 -15.91
C ASP A 117 1.26 2.63 -16.77
N GLY A 118 2.54 2.78 -17.11
CA GLY A 118 3.27 1.76 -17.87
C GLY A 118 3.44 0.42 -17.15
N SER A 119 3.16 0.35 -15.85
CA SER A 119 3.17 -0.89 -15.07
C SER A 119 1.81 -1.59 -15.03
N VAL A 120 0.72 -0.88 -15.32
CA VAL A 120 -0.65 -1.40 -15.37
C VAL A 120 -1.21 -1.58 -16.79
N ASP A 121 -0.61 -0.91 -17.77
CA ASP A 121 -0.90 -1.06 -19.21
C ASP A 121 -0.17 -2.25 -19.85
N VAL A 122 0.54 -3.06 -19.06
CA VAL A 122 1.00 -4.36 -19.52
C VAL A 122 -0.26 -5.23 -19.64
N GLU A 123 -0.76 -5.40 -20.87
CA GLU A 123 -1.66 -6.50 -21.20
C GLU A 123 -0.92 -7.80 -20.84
N LEU A 124 -1.12 -8.27 -19.60
CA LEU A 124 -0.85 -9.65 -19.25
C LEU A 124 -1.80 -10.46 -20.13
N SER A 125 -1.27 -11.01 -21.22
CA SER A 125 -1.98 -12.01 -22.02
C SER A 125 -2.61 -13.01 -21.04
N PRO A 126 -3.89 -13.37 -21.23
CA PRO A 126 -4.58 -14.26 -20.30
C PRO A 126 -3.73 -15.51 -20.09
N PRO A 127 -3.64 -16.05 -18.85
CA PRO A 127 -2.99 -17.33 -18.65
C PRO A 127 -3.70 -18.35 -19.55
N LEU A 128 -2.95 -18.89 -20.51
CA LEU A 128 -3.36 -20.07 -21.24
C LEU A 128 -3.44 -21.23 -20.24
N ARG A 129 -4.67 -21.60 -19.86
CA ARG A 129 -5.19 -22.87 -19.31
C ARG A 129 -5.94 -22.73 -18.00
#